data_AF-A0A934TF83-F1
#
_entry.id   AF-A0A934TF83-F1
#
_cell.length_a   1.000
_cell.length_b   1.000
_cell.length_c   1.000
_cell.angle_alpha   90.00
_cell.angle_beta   90.00
_cell.angle_gamma   90.00
#
_symmetry.space_group_name_H-M   'P 1'
#
loop_
_entity.id
_entity.type
_entity.pdbx_description
1 polymer ?
#
loop_
_entity_poly.entity_id
_entity_poly.type
_entity_poly.pdbx_seq_one_letter_code
_entity_poly.pdbx_strand_id
1 'polypeptide(L)'
;MSILLCIPWLIRNVILSGYLVYPIYQIDLFSFDWKLPQEVAIKAKDYIRFVPYEYLNFLIKHPEYRYRSPLFINILTLAIYVLTILSTFFFFYKCFRQGKKMPFSYFFLGAVVVSTIIIWILNGPDIRFIQAIACVFIAFMIIIGGGRGDKSIYYPRFTLVTVVCLFFTYITIWTVRRSYYNYQTVSAHKVESVPRPYSSILIKPYTRECISQIVNPDMDKLFVPHELNNGIVIYISYADVTLERLPSTVNKHRGKFTDYKCLEARGINLQDGFKLKEECKSKD
;
A
#
# COMPACT_ATOMS: atom_id res chain seq x y z
N MET A 1 -20.63 -8.91 10.67
CA MET A 1 -19.77 -8.96 9.46
C MET A 1 -18.66 -7.92 9.49
N SER A 2 -18.94 -6.62 9.64
CA SER A 2 -17.88 -5.57 9.64
C SER A 2 -16.83 -5.75 10.74
N ILE A 3 -17.23 -6.19 11.94
CA ILE A 3 -16.32 -6.45 13.07
C ILE A 3 -15.30 -7.56 12.73
N LEU A 4 -15.73 -8.62 12.06
CA LEU A 4 -14.86 -9.73 11.65
C LEU A 4 -13.80 -9.30 10.62
N LEU A 5 -14.07 -8.24 9.86
CA LEU A 5 -13.10 -7.65 8.92
C LEU A 5 -12.14 -6.69 9.62
N CYS A 6 -12.63 -5.92 10.60
CA CYS A 6 -11.82 -4.94 11.32
C CYS A 6 -10.86 -5.57 12.33
N ILE A 7 -11.28 -6.61 13.06
CA ILE A 7 -10.48 -7.21 14.14
C ILE A 7 -9.09 -7.68 13.66
N PRO A 8 -8.95 -8.47 12.57
CA PRO A 8 -7.63 -8.91 12.12
C PRO A 8 -6.70 -7.75 11.76
N TRP A 9 -7.26 -6.67 11.20
CA TRP A 9 -6.49 -5.47 10.86
C TRP A 9 -6.01 -4.73 12.11
N LEU A 10 -6.86 -4.60 13.14
CA LEU A 10 -6.48 -4.01 14.43
C LEU A 10 -5.42 -4.85 15.14
N ILE A 11 -5.60 -6.17 15.21
CA ILE A 11 -4.62 -7.10 15.80
C ILE A 11 -3.27 -6.97 15.09
N ARG A 12 -3.27 -6.95 13.75
CA ARG A 12 -2.04 -6.77 12.96
C ARG A 12 -1.33 -5.46 13.32
N ASN A 13 -2.05 -4.36 13.48
CA ASN A 13 -1.43 -3.08 13.87
C ASN A 13 -0.78 -3.16 15.25
N VAL A 14 -1.48 -3.78 16.22
CA VAL A 14 -0.96 -3.97 17.58
C VAL A 14 0.30 -4.85 17.56
N ILE A 15 0.29 -5.97 16.84
CA ILE A 15 1.45 -6.87 16.74
C ILE A 15 2.65 -6.15 16.09
N LEU A 16 2.43 -5.38 15.02
CA LEU A 16 3.52 -4.76 14.27
C LEU A 16 4.09 -3.48 14.89
N SER A 17 3.28 -2.72 15.63
CA SER A 17 3.67 -1.38 16.09
C SER A 17 3.46 -1.13 17.57
N GLY A 18 2.65 -1.95 18.24
CA GLY A 18 2.17 -1.71 19.60
C GLY A 18 0.98 -0.73 19.70
N TYR A 19 0.55 -0.11 18.59
CA TYR A 19 -0.61 0.79 18.55
C TYR A 19 -1.85 0.12 17.94
N LEU A 20 -3.04 0.49 18.43
CA LEU A 20 -4.30 -0.02 17.88
C LEU A 20 -4.51 0.41 16.43
N VAL A 21 -4.20 1.68 16.12
CA VAL A 21 -4.26 2.26 14.77
C VAL A 21 -2.98 3.03 14.50
N TYR A 22 -2.00 2.41 13.86
CA TYR A 22 -0.76 3.08 13.51
C TYR A 22 -0.92 3.95 12.24
N PRO A 23 -0.38 5.19 12.17
CA PRO A 23 0.45 5.89 13.15
C PRO A 23 -0.31 6.88 14.06
N ILE A 24 -1.59 6.63 14.36
CA ILE A 24 -2.40 7.45 15.28
C ILE A 24 -1.97 7.13 16.72
N TYR A 25 -0.90 7.79 17.17
CA TYR A 25 -0.31 7.62 18.49
C TYR A 25 -1.20 8.16 19.63
N GLN A 26 -2.22 8.97 19.33
CA GLN A 26 -3.15 9.50 20.32
C GLN A 26 -4.06 8.43 20.92
N ILE A 27 -4.26 7.30 20.22
CA ILE A 27 -5.04 6.16 20.72
C ILE A 27 -4.05 5.13 21.26
N ASP A 28 -3.54 5.42 22.45
CA ASP A 28 -2.55 4.59 23.12
C ASP A 28 -3.17 3.80 24.27
N LEU A 29 -3.47 2.52 24.02
CA LEU A 29 -4.14 1.64 24.97
C LEU A 29 -3.21 0.59 25.58
N PHE A 30 -1.98 0.47 25.07
CA PHE A 30 -1.10 -0.66 25.37
C PHE A 30 0.33 -0.22 25.63
N SER A 31 1.01 -0.92 26.52
CA SER A 31 2.38 -0.68 26.95
C SER A 31 3.28 -1.90 26.74
N PHE A 32 3.31 -2.44 25.51
CA PHE A 32 4.17 -3.57 25.17
C PHE A 32 5.65 -3.16 25.11
N ASP A 33 6.56 -4.09 25.42
CA ASP A 33 8.01 -3.85 25.40
C ASP A 33 8.57 -3.66 23.97
N TRP A 34 7.90 -4.21 22.95
CA TRP A 34 8.24 -4.02 21.52
C TRP A 34 7.52 -2.84 20.86
N LYS A 35 6.73 -2.06 21.61
CA LYS A 35 5.97 -0.94 21.07
C LYS A 35 6.91 0.12 20.49
N LEU A 36 6.51 0.70 19.36
CA LEU A 36 7.28 1.78 18.74
C LEU A 36 7.18 3.08 19.57
N PRO A 37 8.27 3.86 19.73
CA PRO A 37 8.25 5.12 20.45
C PRO A 37 7.28 6.11 19.80
N GLN A 38 6.69 6.99 20.60
CA GLN A 38 5.75 7.99 20.11
C GLN A 38 6.37 8.87 19.01
N GLU A 39 7.63 9.26 19.16
CA GLU A 39 8.35 10.05 18.16
C GLU A 39 8.41 9.38 16.78
N VAL A 40 8.55 8.05 16.74
CA VAL A 40 8.57 7.28 15.49
C VAL A 40 7.20 7.33 14.82
N ALA A 41 6.12 7.21 15.60
CA ALA A 41 4.76 7.33 15.08
C ALA A 41 4.47 8.76 14.58
N ILE A 42 4.93 9.80 15.28
CA ILE A 42 4.83 11.20 14.83
C ILE A 42 5.54 11.37 13.47
N LYS A 43 6.80 10.95 13.37
CA LYS A 43 7.58 11.03 12.12
C LYS A 43 6.90 10.26 10.99
N ALA A 44 6.34 9.09 11.26
CA ALA A 44 5.60 8.31 10.27
C ALA A 44 4.32 9.00 9.79
N LYS A 45 3.52 9.56 10.72
CA LYS A 45 2.32 10.35 10.39
C LYS A 45 2.69 11.55 9.52
N ASP A 46 3.72 12.30 9.91
CA ASP A 46 4.14 13.50 9.20
C ASP A 46 4.71 13.16 7.82
N TYR A 47 5.48 12.07 7.70
CA TYR A 47 5.98 11.58 6.42
C TYR A 47 4.85 11.19 5.46
N ILE A 48 3.84 10.45 5.95
CA ILE A 48 2.67 10.06 5.13
C ILE A 48 1.90 11.29 4.67
N ARG A 49 1.81 12.33 5.50
CA ARG A 49 1.14 13.59 5.14
C ARG A 49 1.96 14.41 4.14
N PHE A 50 3.25 14.58 4.41
CA PHE A 50 4.13 15.51 3.69
C PHE A 50 4.48 15.05 2.27
N VAL A 51 4.86 13.78 2.11
CA VAL A 51 5.36 13.26 0.82
C VAL A 51 4.35 13.42 -0.32
N PRO A 52 3.04 13.11 -0.14
CA PRO A 52 2.03 13.39 -1.16
C PRO A 52 1.92 14.87 -1.55
N TYR A 53 1.97 15.79 -0.58
CA TYR A 53 1.87 17.22 -0.87
C TYR A 53 3.08 17.74 -1.62
N GLU A 54 4.30 17.37 -1.20
CA GLU A 54 5.50 17.71 -1.95
C GLU A 54 5.45 17.16 -3.37
N TYR A 55 5.03 15.92 -3.52
CA TYR A 55 4.89 15.30 -4.83
C TYR A 55 3.88 16.03 -5.71
N LEU A 56 2.71 16.39 -5.16
CA LEU A 56 1.69 17.16 -5.86
C LEU A 56 2.21 18.54 -6.26
N ASN A 57 2.83 19.27 -5.33
CA ASN A 57 3.42 20.59 -5.58
C ASN A 57 4.51 20.53 -6.64
N PHE A 58 5.36 19.50 -6.59
CA PHE A 58 6.40 19.25 -7.58
C PHE A 58 5.78 19.00 -8.96
N LEU A 59 4.76 18.14 -9.07
CA LEU A 59 4.08 17.85 -10.34
C LEU A 59 3.36 19.06 -10.94
N ILE A 60 2.83 19.97 -10.11
CA ILE A 60 2.19 21.21 -10.58
C ILE A 60 3.22 22.15 -11.19
N LYS A 61 4.39 22.29 -10.54
CA LYS A 61 5.48 23.17 -11.01
C LYS A 61 6.27 22.58 -12.19
N HIS A 62 6.37 21.26 -12.22
CA HIS A 62 7.21 20.49 -13.13
C HIS A 62 6.40 19.37 -13.81
N PRO A 63 5.39 19.72 -14.63
CA PRO A 63 4.50 18.75 -15.25
C PRO A 63 5.21 17.76 -16.19
N GLU A 64 6.39 18.11 -16.69
CA GLU A 64 7.27 17.29 -17.52
C GLU A 64 7.91 16.10 -16.77
N TYR A 65 8.01 16.17 -15.43
CA TYR A 65 8.62 15.13 -14.59
C TYR A 65 7.60 14.13 -14.01
N ARG A 66 6.54 13.79 -14.75
CA ARG A 66 5.57 12.74 -14.36
C ARG A 66 6.23 11.35 -14.38
N TYR A 67 7.02 11.07 -13.35
CA TYR A 67 7.86 9.87 -13.20
C TYR A 67 7.07 8.59 -12.91
N ARG A 68 5.81 8.72 -12.45
CA ARG A 68 4.94 7.57 -12.24
C ARG A 68 4.33 7.15 -13.57
N SER A 69 4.99 6.20 -14.23
CA SER A 69 4.36 5.20 -15.12
C SER A 69 3.83 5.75 -16.47
N PRO A 70 3.55 4.90 -17.49
CA PRO A 70 3.17 5.35 -18.83
C PRO A 70 2.01 6.36 -18.82
N LEU A 71 2.03 7.30 -19.76
CA LEU A 71 1.06 8.39 -19.94
C LEU A 71 -0.39 8.00 -19.63
N PHE A 72 -0.80 6.79 -20.04
CA PHE A 72 -2.12 6.22 -19.79
C PHE A 72 -2.52 6.19 -18.30
N ILE A 73 -1.62 5.80 -17.39
CA ILE A 73 -1.93 5.74 -15.95
C ILE A 73 -2.14 7.14 -15.37
N ASN A 74 -1.38 8.13 -15.85
CA ASN A 74 -1.56 9.52 -15.46
C ASN A 74 -2.91 10.07 -15.96
N ILE A 75 -3.29 9.76 -17.20
CA ILE A 75 -4.60 10.12 -17.76
C ILE A 75 -5.73 9.47 -16.95
N LEU A 76 -5.62 8.18 -16.66
CA LEU A 76 -6.62 7.44 -15.88
C LEU A 76 -6.76 8.03 -14.46
N THR A 77 -5.63 8.33 -13.81
CA THR A 77 -5.61 8.95 -12.48
C THR A 77 -6.31 10.31 -12.49
N LEU A 78 -6.01 11.15 -13.50
CA LEU A 78 -6.65 12.46 -13.67
C LEU A 78 -8.16 12.30 -13.91
N ALA A 79 -8.57 11.35 -14.76
CA ALA A 79 -9.97 11.06 -15.02
C ALA A 79 -10.71 10.65 -13.73
N ILE A 80 -10.11 9.79 -12.90
CA ILE A 80 -10.68 9.39 -11.60
C ILE A 80 -10.84 10.61 -10.70
N TYR A 81 -9.86 11.50 -10.59
CA TYR A 81 -9.98 12.71 -9.78
C TYR A 81 -11.10 13.62 -10.27
N VAL A 82 -11.13 13.95 -11.56
CA VAL A 82 -12.17 14.81 -12.15
C VAL A 82 -13.55 14.21 -11.94
N LEU A 83 -13.73 12.92 -12.25
CA LEU A 83 -15.00 12.24 -12.07
C LEU A 83 -15.43 12.16 -10.60
N THR A 84 -14.49 12.03 -9.66
CA THR A 84 -14.78 12.03 -8.21
C THR A 84 -15.29 13.40 -7.76
N ILE A 85 -14.66 14.48 -8.23
CA ILE A 85 -15.09 15.86 -7.95
C ILE A 85 -16.49 16.10 -8.54
N LEU A 86 -16.71 15.75 -9.81
CA LEU A 86 -18.02 15.85 -10.46
C LEU A 86 -19.09 15.04 -9.73
N SER A 87 -18.76 13.82 -9.29
CA SER A 87 -19.63 12.97 -8.50
C SER A 87 -20.00 13.60 -7.16
N THR A 88 -19.07 14.31 -6.52
CA THR A 88 -19.31 15.03 -5.26
C THR A 88 -20.29 16.17 -5.46
N PHE A 89 -20.10 16.98 -6.50
CA PHE A 89 -21.05 18.05 -6.83
C PHE A 89 -22.43 17.51 -7.21
N PHE A 90 -22.47 16.42 -7.98
CA PHE A 90 -23.72 15.77 -8.36
C PHE A 90 -24.48 15.20 -7.15
N PHE A 91 -23.77 14.63 -6.18
CA PHE A 91 -24.35 14.17 -4.91
C PHE A 91 -25.04 15.30 -4.16
N PHE A 92 -24.36 16.43 -3.98
CA PHE A 92 -24.95 17.58 -3.31
C PHE A 92 -26.15 18.12 -4.09
N TYR A 93 -26.04 18.26 -5.41
CA TYR A 93 -27.16 18.66 -6.25
C TYR A 93 -28.40 17.75 -6.05
N LYS A 94 -28.19 16.42 -6.02
CA LYS A 94 -29.25 15.44 -5.76
C LYS A 94 -29.82 15.57 -4.34
N CYS A 95 -28.98 15.76 -3.33
CA CYS A 95 -29.43 15.99 -1.95
C CYS A 95 -30.30 17.24 -1.86
N PHE A 96 -29.91 18.34 -2.52
CA PHE A 96 -30.69 19.57 -2.51
C PHE A 96 -32.01 19.45 -3.28
N ARG A 97 -32.00 18.84 -4.48
CA ARG A 97 -33.20 18.73 -5.33
C ARG A 97 -34.16 17.63 -4.91
N GLN A 98 -33.65 16.54 -4.34
CA GLN A 98 -34.40 15.30 -4.09
C GLN A 98 -34.31 14.85 -2.63
N GLY A 99 -33.84 15.69 -1.71
CA GLY A 99 -33.51 15.30 -0.33
C GLY A 99 -34.61 14.54 0.42
N LYS A 100 -35.89 14.88 0.21
CA LYS A 100 -37.02 14.15 0.83
C LYS A 100 -37.39 12.83 0.13
N LYS A 101 -36.96 12.62 -1.11
CA LYS A 101 -37.24 11.42 -1.92
C LYS A 101 -36.10 10.41 -1.89
N MET A 102 -34.91 10.81 -1.45
CA MET A 102 -33.75 9.93 -1.42
C MET A 102 -33.81 9.04 -0.18
N PRO A 103 -33.68 7.71 -0.32
CA PRO A 103 -33.66 6.84 0.85
C PRO A 103 -32.44 7.17 1.73
N PHE A 104 -32.64 7.07 3.03
CA PHE A 104 -31.62 7.42 4.03
C PHE A 104 -30.31 6.65 3.84
N SER A 105 -30.37 5.40 3.39
CA SER A 105 -29.20 4.58 3.10
C SER A 105 -28.28 5.19 2.03
N TYR A 106 -28.84 5.77 0.96
CA TYR A 106 -28.05 6.42 -0.09
C TYR A 106 -27.44 7.73 0.38
N PHE A 107 -28.19 8.49 1.19
CA PHE A 107 -27.68 9.70 1.83
C PHE A 107 -26.51 9.37 2.74
N PHE A 108 -26.69 8.41 3.64
CA PHE A 108 -25.69 7.99 4.61
C PHE A 108 -24.42 7.46 3.93
N LEU A 109 -24.57 6.59 2.92
CA LEU A 109 -23.43 6.09 2.15
C LEU A 109 -22.67 7.22 1.45
N GLY A 110 -23.39 8.12 0.78
CA GLY A 110 -22.79 9.28 0.13
C GLY A 110 -22.06 10.19 1.12
N ALA A 111 -22.66 10.45 2.28
CA ALA A 111 -22.05 11.25 3.34
C ALA A 111 -20.75 10.61 3.86
N VAL A 112 -20.75 9.31 4.16
CA VAL A 112 -19.55 8.58 4.60
C VAL A 112 -18.43 8.66 3.55
N VAL A 113 -18.76 8.48 2.27
CA VAL A 113 -17.76 8.55 1.20
C VAL A 113 -17.21 9.96 1.02
N VAL A 114 -18.07 10.99 1.06
CA VAL A 114 -17.63 12.39 0.99
C VAL A 114 -16.77 12.77 2.20
N SER A 115 -17.16 12.37 3.41
CA SER A 115 -16.33 12.56 4.61
C SER A 115 -14.96 11.89 4.46
N THR A 116 -14.92 10.69 3.87
CA THR A 116 -13.65 9.99 3.59
C THR A 116 -12.79 10.74 2.58
N ILE A 117 -13.38 11.29 1.52
CA ILE A 117 -12.68 12.12 0.52
C ILE A 117 -12.13 13.39 1.18
N ILE A 118 -12.91 14.06 2.04
CA ILE A 118 -12.46 15.25 2.78
C ILE A 118 -11.26 14.90 3.67
N ILE A 119 -11.37 13.84 4.46
CA ILE A 119 -10.26 13.36 5.32
C ILE A 119 -9.02 13.06 4.47
N TRP A 120 -9.18 12.42 3.32
CA TRP A 120 -8.09 12.11 2.40
C TRP A 120 -7.42 13.38 1.84
N ILE A 121 -8.21 14.39 1.42
CA ILE A 121 -7.67 15.67 0.93
C ILE A 121 -6.85 16.39 2.02
N LEU A 122 -7.27 16.31 3.29
CA LEU A 122 -6.63 16.98 4.43
C LEU A 122 -5.34 16.27 4.92
N ASN A 123 -5.21 14.97 4.69
CA ASN A 123 -4.14 14.14 5.25
C ASN A 123 -3.06 13.72 4.24
N GLY A 124 -3.03 14.30 3.04
CA GLY A 124 -2.06 13.99 2.00
C GLY A 124 -2.71 13.27 0.81
N PRO A 125 -3.19 14.03 -0.20
CA PRO A 125 -3.96 13.47 -1.31
C PRO A 125 -3.06 12.70 -2.29
N ASP A 126 -2.84 11.41 -2.02
CA ASP A 126 -2.26 10.47 -2.99
C ASP A 126 -3.31 9.47 -3.46
N ILE A 127 -3.42 9.29 -4.79
CA ILE A 127 -4.41 8.42 -5.44
C ILE A 127 -4.35 6.98 -4.90
N ARG A 128 -3.17 6.51 -4.50
CA ARG A 128 -2.95 5.15 -3.99
C ARG A 128 -3.82 4.83 -2.78
N PHE A 129 -4.23 5.84 -2.00
CA PHE A 129 -5.02 5.65 -0.79
C PHE A 129 -6.53 5.75 -1.02
N ILE A 130 -6.99 6.43 -2.07
CA ILE A 130 -8.43 6.70 -2.30
C ILE A 130 -9.02 5.99 -3.51
N GLN A 131 -8.20 5.48 -4.44
CA GLN A 131 -8.64 4.98 -5.75
C GLN A 131 -9.86 4.06 -5.72
N ALA A 132 -9.92 3.10 -4.79
CA ALA A 132 -11.03 2.16 -4.71
C ALA A 132 -12.33 2.85 -4.28
N ILE A 133 -12.24 3.72 -3.27
CA ILE A 133 -13.38 4.49 -2.74
C ILE A 133 -13.88 5.46 -3.80
N ALA A 134 -12.97 6.14 -4.51
CA ALA A 134 -13.28 7.03 -5.62
C ALA A 134 -14.03 6.29 -6.75
N CYS A 135 -13.54 5.13 -7.19
CA CYS A 135 -14.20 4.32 -8.21
C CYS A 135 -15.59 3.84 -7.79
N VAL A 136 -15.75 3.38 -6.53
CA VAL A 136 -17.05 2.98 -5.98
C VAL A 136 -18.00 4.17 -5.93
N PHE A 137 -17.52 5.35 -5.56
CA PHE A 137 -18.33 6.57 -5.50
C PHE A 137 -18.83 6.99 -6.88
N ILE A 138 -17.95 6.98 -7.88
CA ILE A 138 -18.31 7.28 -9.28
C ILE A 138 -19.39 6.30 -9.76
N ALA A 139 -19.18 4.99 -9.55
CA ALA A 139 -20.15 3.97 -9.95
C ALA A 139 -21.51 4.16 -9.24
N PHE A 140 -21.47 4.45 -7.93
CA PHE A 140 -22.67 4.73 -7.13
C PHE A 140 -23.45 5.94 -7.67
N MET A 141 -22.76 7.04 -8.03
CA MET A 141 -23.41 8.22 -8.61
C MET A 141 -23.99 7.96 -10.00
N ILE A 142 -23.35 7.13 -10.82
CA ILE A 142 -23.89 6.73 -12.13
C ILE A 142 -25.21 5.95 -11.95
N ILE A 143 -25.26 5.03 -10.98
CA ILE A 143 -26.47 4.24 -10.69
C ILE A 143 -27.63 5.13 -10.25
N ILE A 144 -27.38 6.07 -9.32
CA ILE A 144 -28.38 7.03 -8.84
C ILE A 144 -28.78 8.01 -9.95
N GLY A 145 -27.81 8.48 -10.73
CA GLY A 145 -28.01 9.44 -11.82
C GLY A 145 -28.84 8.89 -12.97
N GLY A 146 -28.70 7.59 -13.27
CA GLY A 146 -29.46 6.90 -14.31
C GLY A 146 -30.95 6.71 -14.03
N GLY A 147 -31.48 7.18 -12.89
CA GLY A 147 -32.92 7.12 -12.57
C GLY A 147 -33.47 5.72 -12.36
N ARG A 148 -32.60 4.70 -12.22
CA ARG A 148 -32.98 3.28 -12.10
C ARG A 148 -33.26 2.85 -10.65
N GLY A 149 -33.44 3.80 -9.75
CA GLY A 149 -33.42 3.60 -8.29
C GLY A 149 -34.46 2.63 -7.70
N ASP A 150 -35.43 2.16 -8.49
CA ASP A 150 -36.51 1.28 -8.01
C ASP A 150 -36.77 0.05 -8.89
N LYS A 151 -36.14 -0.06 -10.06
CA LYS A 151 -36.22 -1.30 -10.84
C LYS A 151 -35.10 -2.19 -10.34
N SER A 152 -35.44 -3.33 -9.73
CA SER A 152 -34.46 -4.37 -9.37
C SER A 152 -33.61 -4.66 -10.61
N ILE A 153 -32.39 -4.14 -10.65
CA ILE A 153 -31.48 -4.38 -11.75
C ILE A 153 -31.09 -5.85 -11.61
N TYR A 154 -31.78 -6.69 -12.36
CA TYR A 154 -31.42 -8.09 -12.45
C TYR A 154 -30.13 -8.16 -13.24
N TYR A 155 -29.00 -8.24 -12.53
CA TYR A 155 -27.75 -8.60 -13.16
C TYR A 155 -27.88 -10.08 -13.54
N PRO A 156 -27.98 -10.42 -14.84
CA PRO A 156 -28.01 -11.82 -15.21
C PRO A 156 -26.73 -12.47 -14.69
N ARG A 157 -26.80 -13.74 -14.28
CA ARG A 157 -25.61 -14.52 -13.87
C ARG A 157 -24.47 -14.39 -14.88
N PHE A 158 -24.81 -14.19 -16.16
CA PHE A 158 -23.89 -13.86 -17.24
C PHE A 158 -23.02 -12.62 -17.01
N THR A 159 -23.54 -11.52 -16.46
CA THR A 159 -22.74 -10.31 -16.17
C THR A 159 -21.73 -10.59 -15.08
N LEU A 160 -22.12 -11.31 -14.02
CA LEU A 160 -21.20 -11.70 -12.96
C LEU A 160 -20.08 -12.61 -13.51
N VAL A 161 -20.45 -13.64 -14.27
CA VAL A 161 -19.49 -14.53 -14.94
C VAL A 161 -18.55 -13.73 -15.84
N THR A 162 -19.07 -12.78 -16.61
CA THR A 162 -18.25 -11.93 -17.49
C THR A 162 -17.25 -11.09 -16.70
N VAL A 163 -17.67 -10.41 -15.62
CA VAL A 163 -16.78 -9.61 -14.78
C VAL A 163 -15.70 -10.47 -14.13
N VAL A 164 -16.08 -11.65 -13.63
CA VAL A 164 -15.16 -12.62 -13.03
C VAL A 164 -14.16 -13.11 -14.08
N CYS A 165 -14.60 -13.48 -15.28
CA CYS A 165 -13.73 -13.89 -16.37
C CYS A 165 -12.77 -12.78 -16.81
N LEU A 166 -13.25 -11.55 -16.94
CA LEU A 166 -12.40 -10.39 -17.27
C LEU A 166 -11.34 -10.14 -16.19
N PHE A 167 -11.71 -10.24 -14.92
CA PHE A 167 -10.78 -10.11 -13.79
C PHE A 167 -9.68 -11.18 -13.82
N PHE A 168 -10.05 -12.45 -13.98
CA PHE A 168 -9.07 -13.54 -14.07
C PHE A 168 -8.20 -13.45 -15.33
N THR A 169 -8.78 -13.03 -16.46
CA THR A 169 -8.04 -12.79 -17.70
C THR A 169 -7.02 -11.67 -17.51
N TYR A 170 -7.42 -10.56 -16.91
CA TYR A 170 -6.52 -9.44 -16.61
C TYR A 170 -5.37 -9.84 -15.68
N ILE A 171 -5.66 -10.56 -14.59
CA ILE A 171 -4.62 -11.05 -13.66
C ILE A 171 -3.67 -12.01 -14.37
N THR A 172 -4.19 -12.89 -15.21
CA THR A 172 -3.38 -13.85 -15.97
C THR A 172 -2.46 -13.11 -16.94
N ILE A 173 -2.99 -12.19 -17.74
CA ILE A 173 -2.20 -11.36 -18.67
C ILE A 173 -1.13 -10.56 -17.91
N TRP A 174 -1.48 -9.94 -16.78
CA TRP A 174 -0.54 -9.18 -15.96
C TRP A 174 0.59 -10.07 -15.43
N THR A 175 0.25 -11.26 -14.93
CA THR A 175 1.20 -12.24 -14.39
C THR A 175 2.14 -12.77 -15.46
N VAL A 176 1.62 -13.12 -16.64
CA VAL A 176 2.39 -13.57 -17.80
C VAL A 176 3.32 -12.45 -18.27
N ARG A 177 2.81 -11.22 -18.47
CA ARG A 177 3.61 -10.07 -18.89
C ARG A 177 4.73 -9.76 -17.89
N ARG A 178 4.44 -9.83 -16.58
CA ARG A 178 5.43 -9.60 -15.52
C ARG A 178 6.51 -10.68 -15.52
N SER A 179 6.12 -11.94 -15.68
CA SER A 179 7.03 -13.08 -15.77
C SER A 179 7.93 -12.98 -17.00
N TYR A 180 7.37 -12.57 -18.14
CA TYR A 180 8.10 -12.34 -19.38
C TYR A 180 9.12 -11.20 -19.25
N TYR A 181 8.75 -10.09 -18.62
CA TYR A 181 9.69 -9.00 -18.36
C TYR A 181 10.89 -9.46 -17.51
N ASN A 182 10.63 -10.18 -16.42
CA ASN A 182 11.68 -10.72 -15.57
C ASN A 182 12.58 -11.72 -16.34
N TYR A 183 11.98 -12.56 -17.19
CA TYR A 183 12.72 -13.46 -18.07
C TYR A 183 13.66 -12.69 -19.00
N GLN A 184 13.16 -11.66 -19.70
CA GLN A 184 13.98 -10.83 -20.57
C GLN A 184 15.13 -10.16 -19.82
N THR A 185 14.89 -9.64 -18.61
CA THR A 185 15.95 -9.04 -17.78
C THR A 185 17.06 -10.05 -17.49
N VAL A 186 16.70 -11.28 -17.11
CA VAL A 186 17.68 -12.35 -16.81
C VAL A 186 18.43 -12.78 -18.08
N SER A 187 17.72 -13.02 -19.19
CA SER A 187 18.33 -13.42 -20.46
C SER A 187 19.29 -12.38 -21.03
N ALA A 188 19.04 -11.09 -20.80
CA ALA A 188 19.90 -10.00 -21.27
C ALA A 188 21.30 -9.99 -20.62
N HIS A 189 21.44 -10.52 -19.40
CA HIS A 189 22.70 -10.49 -18.64
C HIS A 189 23.63 -11.69 -18.91
N LYS A 190 23.28 -12.58 -19.86
CA LYS A 190 24.11 -13.72 -20.35
C LYS A 190 24.85 -14.50 -19.25
N VAL A 191 24.20 -14.76 -18.12
CA VAL A 191 24.79 -15.54 -17.02
C VAL A 191 24.87 -17.02 -17.41
N GLU A 192 26.04 -17.66 -17.21
CA GLU A 192 26.34 -19.05 -17.58
C GLU A 192 25.43 -20.11 -16.92
N SER A 193 24.73 -19.76 -15.84
CA SER A 193 23.67 -20.59 -15.26
C SER A 193 22.41 -20.54 -16.14
N VAL A 194 22.40 -21.39 -17.17
CA VAL A 194 21.41 -21.56 -18.25
C VAL A 194 19.95 -21.26 -17.86
N PRO A 195 19.21 -20.55 -18.73
CA PRO A 195 17.89 -20.02 -18.49
C PRO A 195 16.86 -21.13 -18.27
N ARG A 196 16.09 -21.00 -17.20
CA ARG A 196 14.88 -21.80 -17.02
C ARG A 196 13.96 -21.56 -18.23
N PRO A 197 13.38 -22.63 -18.83
CA PRO A 197 12.43 -22.45 -19.91
C PRO A 197 11.25 -21.61 -19.41
N TYR A 198 10.70 -20.76 -20.29
CA TYR A 198 9.64 -19.81 -19.90
C TYR A 198 8.45 -20.49 -19.20
N SER A 199 8.08 -21.69 -19.64
CA SER A 199 7.03 -22.51 -19.02
C SER A 199 7.27 -22.77 -17.52
N SER A 200 8.52 -23.02 -17.13
CA SER A 200 8.87 -23.26 -15.73
C SER A 200 8.83 -21.98 -14.88
N ILE A 201 9.00 -20.79 -15.48
CA ILE A 201 8.94 -19.49 -14.79
C ILE A 201 7.49 -19.15 -14.41
N LEU A 202 6.50 -19.58 -15.21
CA LEU A 202 5.10 -19.41 -14.87
C LEU A 202 4.68 -20.20 -13.62
N ILE A 203 5.36 -21.33 -13.35
CA ILE A 203 5.13 -22.16 -12.17
C ILE A 203 6.01 -21.70 -11.00
N LYS A 204 7.27 -21.38 -11.28
CA LYS A 204 8.28 -20.96 -10.30
C LYS A 204 8.98 -19.68 -10.80
N PRO A 205 8.40 -18.50 -10.55
CA PRO A 205 9.00 -17.24 -10.98
C PRO A 205 10.35 -17.02 -10.30
N TYR A 206 11.22 -16.23 -10.92
CA TYR A 206 12.47 -15.83 -10.30
C TYR A 206 12.21 -15.04 -9.01
N THR A 207 12.92 -15.40 -7.96
CA THR A 207 12.96 -14.66 -6.70
C THR A 207 13.55 -13.28 -6.94
N ARG A 208 13.18 -12.31 -6.10
CA ARG A 208 13.75 -10.95 -6.22
C ARG A 208 15.25 -10.94 -5.97
N GLU A 209 15.72 -11.77 -5.05
CA GLU A 209 17.15 -11.93 -4.74
C GLU A 209 17.95 -12.41 -5.96
N CYS A 210 17.48 -13.45 -6.64
CA CYS A 210 18.11 -13.97 -7.85
C CYS A 210 18.19 -12.91 -8.96
N ILE A 211 17.09 -12.19 -9.22
CA ILE A 211 17.08 -11.12 -10.23
C ILE A 211 18.08 -10.02 -9.83
N SER A 212 18.11 -9.63 -8.56
CA SER A 212 19.02 -8.59 -8.06
C SER A 212 20.48 -8.99 -8.14
N GLN A 213 20.84 -10.24 -7.82
CA GLN A 213 22.20 -10.76 -7.96
C GLN A 213 22.65 -10.82 -9.43
N ILE A 214 21.75 -11.15 -10.35
CA ILE A 214 22.05 -11.17 -11.79
C ILE A 214 22.31 -9.75 -12.32
N VAL A 215 21.49 -8.78 -11.89
CA VAL A 215 21.63 -7.38 -12.30
C VAL A 215 22.84 -6.72 -11.64
N ASN A 216 23.16 -7.09 -10.40
CA ASN A 216 24.29 -6.59 -9.65
C ASN A 216 24.96 -7.77 -8.90
N PRO A 217 26.03 -8.36 -9.45
CA PRO A 217 26.72 -9.52 -8.85
C PRO A 217 27.26 -9.27 -7.44
N ASP A 218 27.53 -8.01 -7.07
CA ASP A 218 28.04 -7.64 -5.76
C ASP A 218 26.94 -7.40 -4.71
N MET A 219 25.66 -7.65 -5.04
CA MET A 219 24.54 -7.43 -4.11
C MET A 219 24.69 -8.15 -2.77
N ASP A 220 25.29 -9.34 -2.75
CA ASP A 220 25.52 -10.07 -1.48
C ASP A 220 26.52 -9.38 -0.56
N LYS A 221 27.53 -8.70 -1.13
CA LYS A 221 28.51 -7.93 -0.37
C LYS A 221 27.90 -6.69 0.29
N LEU A 222 26.72 -6.26 -0.16
CA LEU A 222 25.98 -5.13 0.40
C LEU A 222 25.15 -5.50 1.63
N PHE A 223 25.09 -6.79 2.00
CA PHE A 223 24.47 -7.25 3.23
C PHE A 223 25.53 -7.56 4.28
N VAL A 224 25.59 -6.72 5.32
CA VAL A 224 26.53 -6.90 6.42
C VAL A 224 25.81 -7.55 7.60
N PRO A 225 26.30 -8.69 8.14
CA PRO A 225 25.72 -9.28 9.34
C PRO A 225 25.94 -8.35 10.53
N HIS A 226 24.90 -8.18 11.34
CA HIS A 226 24.91 -7.40 12.56
C HIS A 226 24.38 -8.27 13.70
N GLU A 227 25.28 -8.59 14.63
CA GLU A 227 24.94 -9.36 15.82
C GLU A 227 24.18 -8.47 16.81
N LEU A 228 23.03 -8.98 17.26
CA LEU A 228 22.28 -8.44 18.39
C LEU A 228 22.69 -9.17 19.67
N ASN A 229 22.05 -8.81 20.78
CA ASN A 229 22.12 -9.61 22.00
C ASN A 229 21.66 -11.06 21.76
N ASN A 230 22.12 -11.96 22.63
CA ASN A 230 21.79 -13.40 22.61
C ASN A 230 22.25 -14.14 21.34
N GLY A 231 23.18 -13.58 20.56
CA GLY A 231 23.75 -14.23 19.36
C GLY A 231 22.81 -14.25 18.14
N ILE A 232 21.71 -13.50 18.18
CA ILE A 232 20.81 -13.35 17.02
C ILE A 232 21.46 -12.41 16.00
N VAL A 233 21.54 -12.84 14.74
CA VAL A 233 22.08 -12.03 13.65
C VAL A 233 20.96 -11.46 12.79
N ILE A 234 21.03 -10.15 12.51
CA ILE A 234 20.23 -9.50 11.47
C ILE A 234 21.13 -9.01 10.34
N TYR A 235 20.63 -8.97 9.11
CA TYR A 235 21.41 -8.46 7.98
C TYR A 235 21.07 -7.00 7.67
N ILE A 236 22.10 -6.16 7.57
CA ILE A 236 21.97 -4.75 7.22
C ILE A 236 22.31 -4.57 5.74
N SER A 237 21.30 -4.17 4.96
CA SER A 237 21.47 -3.86 3.55
C SER A 237 21.88 -2.40 3.33
N TYR A 238 22.97 -2.21 2.58
CA TYR A 238 23.42 -0.91 2.09
C TYR A 238 22.90 -0.57 0.68
N ALA A 239 22.09 -1.46 0.10
CA ALA A 239 21.50 -1.30 -1.22
C ALA A 239 20.07 -0.72 -1.20
N ASP A 240 19.61 -0.23 -0.04
CA ASP A 240 18.21 0.19 0.21
C ASP A 240 17.14 -0.88 -0.11
N VAL A 241 17.53 -2.15 -0.14
CA VAL A 241 16.64 -3.29 -0.39
C VAL A 241 16.93 -4.44 0.58
N THR A 242 15.90 -4.99 1.21
CA THR A 242 16.04 -6.15 2.12
C THR A 242 16.03 -7.49 1.39
N LEU A 243 15.52 -7.52 0.15
CA LEU A 243 15.32 -8.73 -0.65
C LEU A 243 14.55 -9.82 0.14
N GLU A 244 14.78 -11.09 -0.18
CA GLU A 244 14.19 -12.25 0.50
C GLU A 244 15.04 -12.74 1.69
N ARG A 245 16.08 -11.98 2.07
CA ARG A 245 16.94 -12.29 3.22
C ARG A 245 16.24 -11.90 4.52
N LEU A 246 16.06 -12.86 5.42
CA LEU A 246 15.35 -12.68 6.69
C LEU A 246 16.18 -13.22 7.87
N PRO A 247 16.23 -12.52 9.01
CA PRO A 247 15.78 -11.14 9.24
C PRO A 247 16.75 -10.12 8.63
N SER A 248 16.24 -9.10 7.94
CA SER A 248 17.08 -8.02 7.41
C SER A 248 16.39 -6.67 7.49
N THR A 249 17.21 -5.61 7.46
CA THR A 249 16.75 -4.23 7.41
C THR A 249 17.72 -3.39 6.60
N VAL A 250 17.30 -2.21 6.16
CA VAL A 250 18.14 -1.28 5.40
C VAL A 250 18.92 -0.36 6.34
N ASN A 251 20.16 -0.01 6.00
CA ASN A 251 20.98 0.89 6.81
C ASN A 251 20.29 2.25 7.00
N LYS A 252 19.90 2.90 5.90
CA LYS A 252 19.24 4.21 5.90
C LYS A 252 18.20 4.26 4.80
N HIS A 253 16.95 4.60 5.12
CA HIS A 253 15.92 4.76 4.11
C HIS A 253 14.96 5.88 4.50
N ARG A 254 14.43 6.62 3.51
CA ARG A 254 13.58 7.80 3.75
C ARG A 254 12.32 7.50 4.58
N GLY A 255 11.87 6.25 4.61
CA GLY A 255 10.74 5.78 5.42
C GLY A 255 11.10 4.93 6.64
N LYS A 256 12.39 4.87 7.01
CA LYS A 256 12.86 4.15 8.21
C LYS A 256 13.22 5.17 9.29
N PHE A 257 12.38 5.25 10.33
CA PHE A 257 12.52 6.24 11.40
C PHE A 257 13.26 5.71 12.64
N THR A 258 13.52 4.41 12.68
CA THR A 258 14.20 3.72 13.77
C THR A 258 15.54 3.18 13.27
N ASP A 259 16.64 3.53 13.92
CA ASP A 259 17.96 2.98 13.59
C ASP A 259 18.03 1.49 14.00
N TYR A 260 18.67 0.65 13.17
CA TYR A 260 18.88 -0.76 13.51
C TYR A 260 19.79 -0.92 14.73
N LYS A 261 20.67 0.05 15.01
CA LYS A 261 21.54 0.04 16.19
C LYS A 261 20.77 0.07 17.51
N CYS A 262 19.53 0.55 17.47
CA CYS A 262 18.62 0.60 18.61
C CYS A 262 17.80 -0.68 18.78
N LEU A 263 17.91 -1.65 17.87
CA LEU A 263 17.20 -2.92 17.99
C LEU A 263 17.96 -3.87 18.92
N GLU A 264 17.19 -4.68 19.63
CA GLU A 264 17.67 -5.83 20.38
C GLU A 264 16.67 -7.00 20.27
N ALA A 265 17.19 -8.22 20.33
CA ALA A 265 16.40 -9.43 20.42
C ALA A 265 15.65 -9.47 21.75
N ARG A 266 14.36 -9.79 21.69
CA ARG A 266 13.52 -9.92 22.89
C ARG A 266 13.76 -11.25 23.62
N GLY A 267 14.17 -12.28 22.89
CA GLY A 267 14.46 -13.61 23.43
C GLY A 267 15.69 -14.23 22.77
N ILE A 268 15.71 -15.56 22.67
CA ILE A 268 16.83 -16.35 22.15
C ILE A 268 16.56 -16.76 20.69
N ASN A 269 15.28 -16.77 20.29
CA ASN A 269 14.85 -17.17 18.96
C ASN A 269 14.25 -16.00 18.19
N LEU A 270 14.26 -16.08 16.85
CA LEU A 270 13.66 -15.08 15.97
C LEU A 270 12.15 -14.89 16.19
N GLN A 271 11.48 -15.95 16.64
CA GLN A 271 10.05 -15.96 16.94
C GLN A 271 9.68 -15.08 18.14
N ASP A 272 10.62 -14.83 19.05
CA ASP A 272 10.42 -13.96 20.21
C ASP A 272 10.32 -12.48 19.80
N GLY A 273 10.79 -12.17 18.59
CA GLY A 273 10.74 -10.84 17.99
C GLY A 273 11.85 -9.90 18.48
N PHE A 274 11.68 -8.63 18.14
CA PHE A 274 12.63 -7.57 18.42
C PHE A 274 11.97 -6.47 19.23
N LYS A 275 12.76 -5.78 20.03
CA LYS A 275 12.35 -4.56 20.74
C LYS A 275 13.43 -3.49 20.64
N LEU A 276 13.14 -2.32 21.18
CA LEU A 276 14.12 -1.26 21.29
C LEU A 276 14.88 -1.37 22.60
N LYS A 277 16.18 -1.09 22.52
CA LYS A 277 17.02 -0.84 23.69
C LYS A 277 16.43 0.29 24.52
N GLU A 278 16.52 0.18 25.84
CA GLU A 278 15.97 1.18 26.78
C GLU A 278 16.54 2.58 26.54
N GLU A 279 17.82 2.69 26.17
CA GLU A 279 18.47 3.97 25.82
C GLU A 279 17.88 4.67 24.58
N CYS A 280 17.25 3.91 23.69
CA CYS A 280 16.64 4.42 22.46
C CYS A 280 15.13 4.64 22.56
N LYS A 281 14.51 4.25 23.69
CA LYS A 281 13.13 4.65 23.98
C LYS A 281 13.18 6.12 24.38
N SER A 282 12.40 6.98 23.71
CA SER A 282 12.29 8.37 24.16
C SER A 282 11.85 8.36 25.62
N LYS A 283 12.50 9.16 26.46
CA LYS A 283 11.98 9.45 27.79
C LYS A 283 10.71 10.27 27.56
N ASP A 284 9.57 9.59 27.61
CA ASP A 284 8.25 10.22 27.60
C ASP A 284 8.11 11.19 28.79
#